data_AF-A0A2R6IZW0-F1
#
_entry.id   AF-A0A2R6IZW0-F1
#
_cell.length_a   1.000
_cell.length_b   1.000
_cell.length_c   1.000
_cell.angle_alpha   90.00
_cell.angle_beta   90.00
_cell.angle_gamma   90.00
#
_symmetry.space_group_name_H-M   'P 1'
#
loop_
_entity.id
_entity.type
_entity.pdbx_description
1 polymer ?
#
loop_
_entity_poly.entity_id
_entity_poly.type
_entity_poly.pdbx_seq_one_letter_code
_entity_poly.pdbx_strand_id
1 'polypeptide(L)'
;MSQDVSGSVGFADIEAAMGRLDDSTVVKHTPVERSTSLESMTGAEEVHLKLEQLQWTGSFKTRGAYNRIRTSIEEGTVDRVVAASAGNHAQGVALAATRLGVDSTIVMPRNAPQTKVDATRGYGATVELVGKDFQEAMRYAKEEVSGPETEFVHAYDDPAIVAGQGTLGVEMAEDVPDLDTVVVPIGGGGLIGGIATAFAELSPETRIVGVQADGAATVPESLDKGVPVTLEDVDTIADGIATGGISELTLSIIEEHVDEVVTVTNSEIADAVLVLMERAKQVVEGAGAASVAAIRSDGLDVGGERVMPLLCGGNLDMTMLRAVLIHALTRRRQLLRLRVRIDDRPGKMAEISGVIADHGANIQTVRHDRALEDLDVGEAYLVFQVETTGAGHAANIVDSIADHGYEVEVVNRAAARTA
;
A
#
# COMPACT_ATOMS: atom_id res chain seq x y z
N MET A 1 2.60 -34.79 -24.16
CA MET A 1 2.46 -35.60 -22.92
C MET A 1 2.43 -34.59 -21.81
N SER A 2 1.22 -34.32 -21.28
CA SER A 2 0.98 -33.37 -20.21
C SER A 2 1.73 -33.85 -18.96
N GLN A 3 2.68 -33.06 -18.49
CA GLN A 3 3.21 -33.23 -17.16
C GLN A 3 2.15 -32.70 -16.20
N ASP A 4 1.53 -33.61 -15.46
CA ASP A 4 0.94 -33.31 -14.16
C ASP A 4 2.06 -32.81 -13.25
N VAL A 5 2.16 -31.50 -13.08
CA VAL A 5 2.81 -30.89 -11.91
C VAL A 5 1.66 -30.39 -11.06
N SER A 6 1.34 -31.12 -10.00
CA SER A 6 0.48 -30.60 -8.93
C SER A 6 1.18 -29.37 -8.36
N GLY A 7 0.73 -28.18 -8.75
CA GLY A 7 1.34 -26.89 -8.42
C GLY A 7 1.10 -26.45 -6.98
N SER A 8 1.50 -27.26 -6.01
CA SER A 8 1.50 -26.92 -4.59
C SER A 8 2.91 -26.46 -4.18
N VAL A 9 3.01 -25.33 -3.50
CA VAL A 9 4.27 -24.87 -2.89
C VAL A 9 4.33 -25.42 -1.46
N GLY A 10 5.35 -26.21 -1.15
CA GLY A 10 5.53 -26.80 0.18
C GLY A 10 6.64 -26.10 0.99
N PHE A 11 6.76 -26.45 2.28
CA PHE A 11 7.81 -25.90 3.14
C PHE A 11 9.22 -26.20 2.64
N ALA A 12 9.46 -27.39 2.06
CA ALA A 12 10.75 -27.75 1.47
C ALA A 12 11.18 -26.80 0.33
N ASP A 13 10.23 -26.24 -0.44
CA ASP A 13 10.53 -25.24 -1.47
C ASP A 13 10.99 -23.93 -0.83
N ILE A 14 10.42 -23.57 0.32
CA ILE A 14 10.81 -22.39 1.10
C ILE A 14 12.20 -22.60 1.71
N GLU A 15 12.51 -23.77 2.26
CA GLU A 15 13.86 -24.10 2.75
C GLU A 15 14.90 -24.02 1.63
N ALA A 16 14.57 -24.55 0.45
CA ALA A 16 15.42 -24.43 -0.73
C ALA A 16 15.60 -22.95 -1.12
N ALA A 17 14.53 -22.15 -1.06
CA ALA A 17 14.63 -20.72 -1.31
C ALA A 17 15.54 -20.01 -0.31
N MET A 18 15.47 -20.31 0.99
CA MET A 18 16.38 -19.78 2.01
C MET A 18 17.85 -20.07 1.68
N GLY A 19 18.14 -21.28 1.19
CA GLY A 19 19.48 -21.66 0.73
C GLY A 19 19.96 -20.86 -0.49
N ARG A 20 19.05 -20.39 -1.34
CA ARG A 20 19.36 -19.54 -2.51
C ARG A 20 19.54 -18.07 -2.17
N LEU A 21 18.86 -17.56 -1.14
CA LEU A 21 18.94 -16.14 -0.71
C LEU A 21 20.26 -15.85 0.05
N ASP A 22 21.39 -16.08 -0.60
CA ASP A 22 22.73 -15.98 -0.01
C ASP A 22 23.40 -14.59 -0.14
N ASP A 23 22.78 -13.64 -0.86
CA ASP A 23 23.30 -12.30 -1.07
C ASP A 23 22.56 -11.25 -0.22
N SER A 24 23.22 -10.87 0.89
CA SER A 24 22.75 -9.83 1.82
C SER A 24 22.54 -8.44 1.19
N THR A 25 23.01 -8.20 -0.02
CA THR A 25 22.82 -6.96 -0.80
C THR A 25 21.57 -6.99 -1.69
N VAL A 26 20.85 -8.11 -1.72
CA VAL A 26 19.57 -8.28 -2.44
C VAL A 26 18.42 -8.63 -1.51
N VAL A 27 18.69 -9.49 -0.53
CA VAL A 27 17.75 -9.81 0.55
C VAL A 27 18.48 -9.71 1.87
N LYS A 28 17.92 -8.96 2.80
CA LYS A 28 18.36 -8.95 4.20
C LYS A 28 17.21 -9.34 5.11
N HIS A 29 17.54 -9.89 6.28
CA HIS A 29 16.59 -10.03 7.38
C HIS A 29 16.13 -8.65 7.82
N THR A 30 14.84 -8.37 7.69
CA THR A 30 14.25 -7.06 8.07
C THR A 30 13.84 -7.04 9.54
N PRO A 31 13.95 -5.88 10.22
CA PRO A 31 13.67 -5.80 11.65
C PRO A 31 12.17 -5.97 11.96
N VAL A 32 11.90 -6.37 13.21
CA VAL A 32 10.59 -6.31 13.84
C VAL A 32 10.62 -5.25 14.94
N GLU A 33 9.61 -4.38 14.97
CA GLU A 33 9.49 -3.31 15.97
C GLU A 33 8.15 -3.39 16.70
N ARG A 34 8.19 -3.38 18.04
CA ARG A 34 6.98 -3.37 18.87
C ARG A 34 6.35 -1.98 18.92
N SER A 35 5.02 -1.89 18.80
CA SER A 35 4.27 -0.63 18.80
C SER A 35 3.24 -0.52 19.92
N THR A 36 3.65 0.07 21.05
CA THR A 36 2.77 0.32 22.20
C THR A 36 1.61 1.29 21.90
N SER A 37 1.80 2.18 20.92
CA SER A 37 0.71 3.04 20.45
C SER A 37 -0.38 2.25 19.74
N LEU A 38 -0.02 1.23 18.95
CA LEU A 38 -0.99 0.39 18.26
C LEU A 38 -1.67 -0.56 19.24
N GLU A 39 -0.94 -1.16 20.19
CA GLU A 39 -1.51 -1.94 21.30
C GLU A 39 -2.64 -1.18 22.00
N SER A 40 -2.39 0.09 22.35
CA SER A 40 -3.38 0.96 22.99
C SER A 40 -4.59 1.28 22.09
N MET A 41 -4.41 1.29 20.77
CA MET A 41 -5.46 1.63 19.81
C MET A 41 -6.32 0.43 19.42
N THR A 42 -5.76 -0.78 19.43
CA THR A 42 -6.43 -2.01 18.95
C THR A 42 -6.88 -2.91 20.08
N GLY A 43 -6.32 -2.75 21.30
CA GLY A 43 -6.59 -3.65 22.42
C GLY A 43 -5.82 -4.97 22.36
N ALA A 44 -4.92 -5.14 21.39
CA ALA A 44 -3.99 -6.27 21.33
C ALA A 44 -3.06 -6.28 22.55
N GLU A 45 -2.63 -7.47 22.99
CA GLU A 45 -1.62 -7.62 24.04
C GLU A 45 -0.28 -7.06 23.56
N GLU A 46 0.13 -7.45 22.34
CA GLU A 46 1.36 -6.97 21.71
C GLU A 46 1.14 -6.74 20.21
N VAL A 47 1.69 -5.64 19.67
CA VAL A 47 1.70 -5.38 18.22
C VAL A 47 3.13 -5.31 17.73
N HIS A 48 3.53 -6.26 16.89
CA HIS A 48 4.87 -6.39 16.30
C HIS A 48 4.85 -6.05 14.82
N LEU A 49 5.50 -4.96 14.41
CA LEU A 49 5.54 -4.54 13.01
C LEU A 49 6.69 -5.25 12.28
N LYS A 50 6.42 -6.14 11.32
CA LYS A 50 7.46 -6.68 10.43
C LYS A 50 7.78 -5.67 9.33
N LEU A 51 9.00 -5.13 9.34
CA LEU A 51 9.38 -3.93 8.58
C LEU A 51 9.96 -4.24 7.19
N GLU A 52 9.22 -4.97 6.36
CA GLU A 52 9.70 -5.38 5.04
C GLU A 52 9.81 -4.23 4.03
N GLN A 53 9.20 -3.07 4.30
CA GLN A 53 9.47 -1.82 3.57
C GLN A 53 10.93 -1.38 3.64
N LEU A 54 11.70 -1.87 4.62
CA LEU A 54 13.12 -1.59 4.77
C LEU A 54 14.01 -2.54 3.98
N GLN A 55 13.44 -3.53 3.29
CA GLN A 55 14.16 -4.41 2.36
C GLN A 55 14.85 -3.61 1.25
N TRP A 56 15.84 -4.20 0.59
CA TRP A 56 16.35 -3.63 -0.66
C TRP A 56 15.22 -3.41 -1.66
N THR A 57 15.32 -2.34 -2.45
CA THR A 57 14.23 -1.84 -3.32
C THR A 57 12.99 -1.32 -2.59
N GLY A 58 12.94 -1.36 -1.26
CA GLY A 58 11.84 -0.83 -0.47
C GLY A 58 10.62 -1.74 -0.37
N SER A 59 10.74 -3.04 -0.69
CA SER A 59 9.63 -4.01 -0.55
C SER A 59 10.12 -5.47 -0.56
N PHE A 60 9.22 -6.38 -0.23
CA PHE A 60 9.46 -7.84 -0.22
C PHE A 60 9.83 -8.46 -1.57
N LYS A 61 9.58 -7.79 -2.70
CA LYS A 61 9.62 -8.39 -4.04
C LYS A 61 10.98 -8.96 -4.44
N THR A 62 12.07 -8.50 -3.83
CA THR A 62 13.41 -9.05 -4.09
C THR A 62 13.53 -10.51 -3.69
N ARG A 63 12.81 -10.98 -2.67
CA ARG A 63 12.90 -12.37 -2.17
C ARG A 63 12.49 -13.37 -3.24
N GLY A 64 11.24 -13.28 -3.72
CA GLY A 64 10.77 -14.14 -4.81
C GLY A 64 11.53 -13.91 -6.10
N ALA A 65 11.81 -12.66 -6.49
CA ALA A 65 12.53 -12.39 -7.74
C ALA A 65 13.93 -13.03 -7.74
N TYR A 66 14.68 -12.90 -6.65
CA TYR A 66 16.00 -13.51 -6.53
C TYR A 66 15.93 -15.04 -6.52
N ASN A 67 14.99 -15.62 -5.76
CA ASN A 67 14.79 -17.07 -5.77
C ASN A 67 14.45 -17.58 -7.17
N ARG A 68 13.49 -16.96 -7.87
CA ARG A 68 13.06 -17.39 -9.20
C ARG A 68 14.19 -17.35 -10.23
N ILE A 69 14.94 -16.26 -10.28
CA ILE A 69 16.05 -16.09 -11.23
C ILE A 69 17.19 -17.07 -10.89
N ARG A 70 17.47 -17.27 -9.60
CA ARG A 70 18.50 -18.23 -9.19
C ARG A 70 18.13 -19.67 -9.51
N THR A 71 16.86 -20.04 -9.36
CA THR A 71 16.34 -21.33 -9.83
C THR A 71 16.59 -21.51 -11.33
N SER A 72 16.28 -20.51 -12.17
CA SER A 72 16.55 -20.60 -13.62
C SER A 72 18.04 -20.79 -13.93
N ILE A 73 18.93 -20.14 -13.18
CA ILE A 73 20.38 -20.30 -13.36
C ILE A 73 20.81 -21.72 -13.02
N GLU A 74 20.30 -22.28 -11.92
CA GLU A 74 20.58 -23.67 -11.51
C GLU A 74 20.06 -24.69 -12.52
N GLU A 75 18.91 -24.40 -13.15
CA GLU A 75 18.33 -25.21 -14.23
C GLU A 75 19.10 -25.05 -15.56
N GLY A 76 19.93 -24.02 -15.68
CA GLY A 76 20.72 -23.72 -16.88
C GLY A 76 19.88 -23.17 -18.03
N THR A 77 18.80 -22.45 -17.71
CA THR A 77 17.75 -22.06 -18.67
C THR A 77 17.70 -20.56 -18.96
N VAL A 78 18.51 -19.71 -18.32
CA VAL A 78 18.36 -18.26 -18.47
C VAL A 78 19.65 -17.50 -18.69
N ASP A 79 19.65 -16.67 -19.73
CA ASP A 79 20.62 -15.59 -19.96
C ASP A 79 19.95 -14.22 -19.83
N ARG A 80 18.63 -14.14 -20.06
CA ARG A 80 17.82 -12.91 -19.98
C ARG A 80 16.49 -13.15 -19.29
N VAL A 81 16.06 -12.20 -18.45
CA VAL A 81 14.72 -12.18 -17.86
C VAL A 81 13.90 -10.99 -18.34
N VAL A 82 12.62 -11.21 -18.53
CA VAL A 82 11.64 -10.19 -18.90
C VAL A 82 10.54 -10.13 -17.86
N ALA A 83 10.14 -8.93 -17.44
CA ALA A 83 8.97 -8.73 -16.58
C ALA A 83 8.18 -7.50 -17.00
N ALA A 84 6.87 -7.51 -16.71
CA ALA A 84 6.01 -6.33 -16.85
C ALA A 84 5.60 -5.82 -15.48
N SER A 85 6.03 -4.60 -15.14
CA SER A 85 5.63 -3.92 -13.90
C SER A 85 6.13 -2.48 -13.94
N ALA A 86 5.33 -1.54 -13.42
CA ALA A 86 5.78 -0.18 -13.14
C ALA A 86 5.89 0.07 -11.64
N GLY A 87 6.29 -0.93 -10.84
CA GLY A 87 6.30 -0.84 -9.37
C GLY A 87 7.32 -1.75 -8.69
N ASN A 88 6.98 -2.25 -7.50
CA ASN A 88 7.88 -3.03 -6.65
C ASN A 88 8.47 -4.26 -7.35
N HIS A 89 7.68 -4.96 -8.17
CA HIS A 89 8.17 -6.15 -8.90
C HIS A 89 9.26 -5.81 -9.90
N ALA A 90 9.13 -4.69 -10.62
CA ALA A 90 10.15 -4.22 -11.55
C ALA A 90 11.50 -3.99 -10.86
N GLN A 91 11.48 -3.31 -9.72
CA GLN A 91 12.70 -3.02 -8.97
C GLN A 91 13.30 -4.30 -8.37
N GLY A 92 12.46 -5.19 -7.84
CA GLY A 92 12.89 -6.49 -7.32
C GLY A 92 13.59 -7.35 -8.37
N VAL A 93 12.99 -7.49 -9.57
CA VAL A 93 13.59 -8.22 -10.69
C VAL A 93 14.87 -7.54 -11.17
N ALA A 94 14.87 -6.21 -11.34
CA ALA A 94 16.03 -5.46 -11.79
C ALA A 94 17.23 -5.65 -10.86
N LEU A 95 17.03 -5.48 -9.54
CA LEU A 95 18.12 -5.67 -8.57
C LEU A 95 18.61 -7.11 -8.56
N ALA A 96 17.70 -8.09 -8.53
CA ALA A 96 18.05 -9.50 -8.47
C ALA A 96 18.83 -9.95 -9.71
N ALA A 97 18.35 -9.62 -10.91
CA ALA A 97 19.00 -9.98 -12.17
C ALA A 97 20.40 -9.38 -12.27
N THR A 98 20.56 -8.08 -11.98
CA THR A 98 21.85 -7.39 -11.99
C THR A 98 22.87 -8.05 -11.06
N ARG A 99 22.41 -8.51 -9.88
CA ARG A 99 23.28 -9.13 -8.87
C ARG A 99 23.68 -10.55 -9.23
N LEU A 100 22.82 -11.27 -9.92
CA LEU A 100 23.09 -12.60 -10.46
C LEU A 100 23.82 -12.58 -11.81
N GLY A 101 24.03 -11.39 -12.41
CA GLY A 101 24.68 -11.25 -13.70
C GLY A 101 23.82 -11.68 -14.89
N VAL A 102 22.50 -11.63 -14.73
CA VAL A 102 21.49 -11.96 -15.77
C VAL A 102 20.97 -10.67 -16.38
N ASP A 103 20.85 -10.62 -17.70
CA ASP A 103 20.28 -9.45 -18.38
C ASP A 103 18.79 -9.32 -18.03
N SER A 104 18.31 -8.10 -17.76
CA SER A 104 16.89 -7.88 -17.46
C SER A 104 16.27 -6.80 -18.33
N THR A 105 15.05 -7.08 -18.81
CA THR A 105 14.19 -6.13 -19.49
C THR A 105 12.87 -5.98 -18.73
N ILE A 106 12.57 -4.75 -18.32
CA ILE A 106 11.33 -4.40 -17.65
C ILE A 106 10.46 -3.59 -18.61
N VAL A 107 9.29 -4.13 -18.94
CA VAL A 107 8.30 -3.46 -19.77
C VAL A 107 7.36 -2.67 -18.87
N MET A 108 7.20 -1.39 -19.17
CA MET A 108 6.31 -0.47 -18.47
C MET A 108 5.41 0.26 -19.47
N PRO A 109 4.18 0.67 -19.09
CA PRO A 109 3.36 1.52 -19.94
C PRO A 109 4.03 2.88 -20.18
N ARG A 110 3.71 3.52 -21.32
CA ARG A 110 4.33 4.80 -21.72
C ARG A 110 4.10 5.96 -20.75
N ASN A 111 3.05 5.87 -19.93
CA ASN A 111 2.69 6.86 -18.91
C ASN A 111 3.21 6.50 -17.51
N ALA A 112 4.07 5.48 -17.38
CA ALA A 112 4.66 5.12 -16.09
C ALA A 112 5.39 6.33 -15.47
N PRO A 113 5.24 6.58 -14.16
CA PRO A 113 5.92 7.68 -13.50
C PRO A 113 7.43 7.62 -13.70
N GLN A 114 8.03 8.75 -14.11
CA GLN A 114 9.46 8.80 -14.44
C GLN A 114 10.36 8.38 -13.27
N THR A 115 9.95 8.68 -12.03
CA THR A 115 10.63 8.24 -10.81
C THR A 115 10.75 6.72 -10.71
N LYS A 116 9.70 5.97 -11.10
CA LYS A 116 9.70 4.49 -11.08
C LYS A 116 10.54 3.94 -12.24
N VAL A 117 10.53 4.59 -13.40
CA VAL A 117 11.40 4.25 -14.54
C VAL A 117 12.88 4.42 -14.18
N ASP A 118 13.23 5.57 -13.59
CA ASP A 118 14.60 5.90 -13.22
C ASP A 118 15.13 5.00 -12.10
N ALA A 119 14.30 4.68 -11.10
CA ALA A 119 14.65 3.72 -10.06
C ALA A 119 14.99 2.33 -10.64
N THR A 120 14.13 1.80 -11.52
CA THR A 120 14.36 0.49 -12.15
C THR A 120 15.61 0.47 -13.02
N ARG A 121 15.87 1.53 -13.80
CA ARG A 121 17.13 1.68 -14.56
C ARG A 121 18.34 1.77 -13.62
N GLY A 122 18.20 2.49 -12.51
CA GLY A 122 19.24 2.62 -11.48
C GLY A 122 19.66 1.29 -10.86
N TYR A 123 18.76 0.30 -10.85
CA TYR A 123 19.06 -1.08 -10.43
C TYR A 123 19.67 -1.96 -11.53
N GLY A 124 19.88 -1.43 -12.74
CA GLY A 124 20.62 -2.10 -13.82
C GLY A 124 19.76 -2.73 -14.92
N ALA A 125 18.43 -2.64 -14.85
CA ALA A 125 17.57 -3.17 -15.91
C ALA A 125 17.45 -2.25 -17.12
N THR A 126 17.28 -2.87 -18.29
CA THR A 126 16.76 -2.18 -19.48
C THR A 126 15.26 -1.93 -19.29
N VAL A 127 14.80 -0.69 -19.49
CA VAL A 127 13.36 -0.36 -19.37
C VAL A 127 12.79 0.02 -20.73
N GLU A 128 11.78 -0.72 -21.16
CA GLU A 128 11.02 -0.49 -22.39
C GLU A 128 9.64 0.09 -22.09
N LEU A 129 9.36 1.26 -22.68
CA LEU A 129 8.08 1.96 -22.51
C LEU A 129 7.13 1.59 -23.65
N VAL A 130 6.26 0.62 -23.42
CA VAL A 130 5.37 0.01 -24.43
C VAL A 130 3.94 -0.06 -23.93
N GLY A 131 2.99 0.19 -24.84
CA GLY A 131 1.56 0.16 -24.52
C GLY A 131 1.04 1.44 -23.88
N LYS A 132 -0.28 1.62 -23.96
CA LYS A 132 -1.00 2.73 -23.31
C LYS A 132 -1.35 2.43 -21.84
N ASP A 133 -1.41 1.15 -21.49
CA ASP A 133 -1.81 0.63 -20.18
C ASP A 133 -0.97 -0.61 -19.81
N PHE A 134 -1.18 -1.10 -18.59
CA PHE A 134 -0.47 -2.26 -18.05
C PHE A 134 -0.74 -3.55 -18.83
N GLN A 135 -1.96 -3.73 -19.35
CA GLN A 135 -2.34 -4.95 -20.09
C GLN A 135 -1.58 -5.05 -21.42
N GLU A 136 -1.47 -3.94 -22.16
CA GLU A 136 -0.67 -3.89 -23.38
C GLU A 136 0.83 -4.12 -23.09
N ALA A 137 1.37 -3.55 -22.01
CA ALA A 137 2.75 -3.77 -21.58
C ALA A 137 3.01 -5.25 -21.19
N MET A 138 2.08 -5.86 -20.44
CA MET A 138 2.12 -7.27 -20.04
C MET A 138 2.12 -8.21 -21.25
N ARG A 139 1.22 -7.96 -22.21
CA ARG A 139 1.15 -8.75 -23.45
C ARG A 139 2.46 -8.67 -24.22
N TYR A 140 3.00 -7.47 -24.41
CA TYR A 140 4.29 -7.29 -25.09
C TYR A 140 5.43 -7.98 -24.35
N ALA A 141 5.49 -7.89 -23.02
CA ALA A 141 6.53 -8.56 -22.23
C ALA A 141 6.50 -10.09 -22.40
N LYS A 142 5.30 -10.69 -22.52
CA LYS A 142 5.15 -12.11 -22.82
C LYS A 142 5.53 -12.46 -24.26
N GLU A 143 5.25 -11.57 -25.21
CA GLU A 143 5.65 -11.74 -26.63
C GLU A 143 7.18 -11.61 -26.83
N GLU A 144 7.86 -10.83 -25.99
CA GLU A 144 9.31 -10.60 -26.04
C GLU A 144 10.13 -11.81 -25.55
N VAL A 145 9.50 -12.74 -24.84
CA VAL A 145 10.09 -14.03 -24.45
C VAL A 145 10.35 -14.84 -25.71
N SER A 146 11.58 -14.77 -26.22
CA SER A 146 11.98 -15.39 -27.47
C SER A 146 13.11 -16.39 -27.23
N GLY A 147 12.84 -17.65 -27.59
CA GLY A 147 13.83 -18.73 -27.45
C GLY A 147 13.93 -19.31 -26.03
N PRO A 148 14.79 -20.33 -25.85
CA PRO A 148 14.90 -21.09 -24.61
C PRO A 148 15.69 -20.40 -23.50
N GLU A 149 16.43 -19.32 -23.79
CA GLU A 149 17.34 -18.62 -22.86
C GLU A 149 16.73 -17.33 -22.28
N THR A 150 15.47 -17.02 -22.64
CA THR A 150 14.73 -15.86 -22.12
C THR A 150 13.54 -16.34 -21.30
N GLU A 151 13.40 -15.86 -20.07
CA GLU A 151 12.29 -16.25 -19.19
C GLU A 151 11.44 -15.06 -18.74
N PHE A 152 10.14 -15.29 -18.62
CA PHE A 152 9.22 -14.32 -18.01
C PHE A 152 9.16 -14.50 -16.49
N VAL A 153 9.44 -13.46 -15.73
CA VAL A 153 9.38 -13.49 -14.27
C VAL A 153 8.04 -12.92 -13.81
N HIS A 154 7.11 -13.80 -13.45
CA HIS A 154 5.79 -13.40 -12.96
C HIS A 154 5.87 -12.71 -11.59
N ALA A 155 4.93 -11.80 -11.32
CA ALA A 155 4.91 -11.04 -10.07
C ALA A 155 4.42 -11.81 -8.84
N TYR A 156 3.81 -12.99 -9.02
CA TYR A 156 3.16 -13.78 -7.95
C TYR A 156 2.79 -15.21 -8.39
N ASP A 157 2.26 -15.38 -9.60
CA ASP A 157 1.82 -16.68 -10.15
C ASP A 157 2.98 -17.55 -10.64
N ASP A 158 3.87 -17.92 -9.72
CA ASP A 158 5.01 -18.79 -9.99
C ASP A 158 5.46 -19.45 -8.67
N PRO A 159 5.58 -20.79 -8.59
CA PRO A 159 5.96 -21.49 -7.38
C PRO A 159 7.27 -21.01 -6.73
N ALA A 160 8.29 -20.68 -7.53
CA ALA A 160 9.56 -20.18 -6.99
C ALA A 160 9.44 -18.72 -6.52
N ILE A 161 8.57 -17.91 -7.14
CA ILE A 161 8.25 -16.59 -6.59
C ILE A 161 7.61 -16.75 -5.21
N VAL A 162 6.58 -17.60 -5.08
CA VAL A 162 5.85 -17.85 -3.81
C VAL A 162 6.80 -18.40 -2.74
N ALA A 163 7.60 -19.42 -3.05
CA ALA A 163 8.57 -20.00 -2.13
C ALA A 163 9.58 -18.97 -1.62
N GLY A 164 10.06 -18.10 -2.52
CA GLY A 164 10.95 -16.99 -2.14
C GLY A 164 10.27 -16.01 -1.19
N GLN A 165 8.99 -15.68 -1.40
CA GLN A 165 8.26 -14.84 -0.45
C GLN A 165 8.07 -15.54 0.90
N GLY A 166 7.89 -16.86 0.90
CA GLY A 166 7.71 -17.67 2.12
C GLY A 166 8.90 -17.64 3.07
N THR A 167 10.11 -17.30 2.59
CA THR A 167 11.27 -17.06 3.47
C THR A 167 11.00 -15.96 4.50
N LEU A 168 10.14 -15.00 4.17
CA LEU A 168 9.70 -13.97 5.10
C LEU A 168 8.84 -14.56 6.24
N GLY A 169 8.02 -15.57 5.94
CA GLY A 169 7.22 -16.26 6.96
C GLY A 169 8.10 -16.99 7.98
N VAL A 170 9.20 -17.59 7.53
CA VAL A 170 10.20 -18.19 8.43
C VAL A 170 10.82 -17.13 9.34
N GLU A 171 11.29 -16.01 8.79
CA GLU A 171 11.82 -14.91 9.61
C GLU A 171 10.79 -14.40 10.63
N MET A 172 9.52 -14.25 10.23
CA MET A 172 8.45 -13.77 11.11
C MET A 172 8.19 -14.72 12.28
N ALA A 173 8.16 -16.03 12.03
CA ALA A 173 7.96 -17.05 13.07
C ALA A 173 9.16 -17.15 14.03
N GLU A 174 10.39 -16.95 13.52
CA GLU A 174 11.61 -16.94 14.33
C GLU A 174 11.77 -15.66 15.17
N ASP A 175 11.44 -14.50 14.59
CA ASP A 175 11.61 -13.18 15.23
C ASP A 175 10.69 -13.00 16.44
N VAL A 176 9.45 -13.50 16.34
CA VAL A 176 8.46 -13.46 17.43
C VAL A 176 7.83 -14.84 17.56
N PRO A 177 8.38 -15.71 18.43
CA PRO A 177 7.73 -16.97 18.77
C PRO A 177 6.37 -16.72 19.43
N ASP A 178 5.45 -17.67 19.27
CA ASP A 178 4.11 -17.64 19.89
C ASP A 178 3.24 -16.45 19.44
N LEU A 179 3.22 -16.15 18.13
CA LEU A 179 2.25 -15.22 17.55
C LEU A 179 0.86 -15.86 17.51
N ASP A 180 -0.15 -15.08 17.92
CA ASP A 180 -1.55 -15.48 17.78
C ASP A 180 -2.05 -15.20 16.36
N THR A 181 -1.69 -14.03 15.79
CA THR A 181 -2.18 -13.59 14.49
C THR A 181 -1.10 -12.93 13.63
N VAL A 182 -1.03 -13.28 12.35
CA VAL A 182 -0.22 -12.61 11.32
C VAL A 182 -1.13 -12.01 10.26
N VAL A 183 -0.93 -10.73 9.94
CA VAL A 183 -1.79 -9.99 9.00
C VAL A 183 -1.02 -9.58 7.76
N VAL A 184 -1.43 -10.10 6.59
CA VAL A 184 -0.69 -10.01 5.33
C VAL A 184 -1.54 -9.38 4.22
N PRO A 185 -1.06 -8.30 3.55
CA PRO A 185 -1.76 -7.73 2.39
C PRO A 185 -1.80 -8.69 1.20
N ILE A 186 -2.94 -8.73 0.48
CA ILE A 186 -3.16 -9.58 -0.68
C ILE A 186 -3.38 -8.72 -1.93
N GLY A 187 -2.42 -8.79 -2.86
CA GLY A 187 -2.64 -8.47 -4.27
C GLY A 187 -2.96 -9.73 -5.04
N GLY A 188 -1.97 -10.25 -5.77
CA GLY A 188 -2.08 -11.53 -6.49
C GLY A 188 -1.86 -12.78 -5.64
N GLY A 189 -1.87 -12.71 -4.32
CA GLY A 189 -1.79 -13.89 -3.43
C GLY A 189 -0.39 -14.49 -3.18
N GLY A 190 0.62 -14.23 -4.01
CA GLY A 190 1.92 -14.91 -3.84
C GLY A 190 2.71 -14.61 -2.55
N LEU A 191 2.51 -13.43 -1.95
CA LEU A 191 3.12 -13.08 -0.66
C LEU A 191 2.48 -13.85 0.49
N ILE A 192 1.15 -13.75 0.62
CA ILE A 192 0.42 -14.46 1.67
C ILE A 192 0.53 -15.96 1.51
N GLY A 193 0.52 -16.47 0.28
CA GLY A 193 0.67 -17.90 0.01
C GLY A 193 1.98 -18.44 0.58
N GLY A 194 3.11 -17.79 0.29
CA GLY A 194 4.40 -18.20 0.82
C GLY A 194 4.47 -18.11 2.34
N ILE A 195 3.96 -17.03 2.94
CA ILE A 195 3.94 -16.85 4.40
C ILE A 195 3.06 -17.91 5.06
N ALA A 196 1.85 -18.14 4.54
CA ALA A 196 0.90 -19.11 5.07
C ALA A 196 1.47 -20.53 5.02
N THR A 197 2.11 -20.92 3.91
CA THR A 197 2.83 -22.21 3.81
C THR A 197 3.93 -22.34 4.86
N ALA A 198 4.68 -21.27 5.17
CA ALA A 198 5.71 -21.32 6.21
C ALA A 198 5.10 -21.50 7.61
N PHE A 199 4.04 -20.75 7.93
CA PHE A 199 3.37 -20.83 9.23
C PHE A 199 2.64 -22.16 9.42
N ALA A 200 2.05 -22.74 8.37
CA ALA A 200 1.41 -24.05 8.44
C ALA A 200 2.36 -25.16 8.94
N GLU A 201 3.67 -25.06 8.64
CA GLU A 201 4.68 -26.00 9.16
C GLU A 201 5.23 -25.57 10.52
N LEU A 202 5.59 -24.29 10.68
CA LEU A 202 6.35 -23.82 11.83
C LEU A 202 5.49 -23.50 13.07
N SER A 203 4.27 -23.00 12.85
CA SER A 203 3.34 -22.58 13.91
C SER A 203 1.89 -22.70 13.41
N PRO A 204 1.36 -23.93 13.25
CA PRO A 204 0.04 -24.18 12.65
C PRO A 204 -1.15 -23.63 13.45
N GLU A 205 -0.92 -23.23 14.70
CA GLU A 205 -1.95 -22.61 15.55
C GLU A 205 -2.03 -21.09 15.35
N THR A 206 -1.05 -20.47 14.68
CA THR A 206 -1.06 -19.03 14.39
C THR A 206 -2.06 -18.73 13.28
N ARG A 207 -2.99 -17.83 13.56
CA ARG A 207 -4.00 -17.36 12.61
C ARG A 207 -3.37 -16.50 11.51
N ILE A 208 -3.60 -16.84 10.25
CA ILE A 208 -3.15 -16.07 9.08
C ILE A 208 -4.33 -15.31 8.49
N VAL A 209 -4.25 -13.98 8.55
CA VAL A 209 -5.30 -13.08 8.04
C VAL A 209 -4.81 -12.32 6.81
N GLY A 210 -5.55 -12.49 5.72
CA GLY A 210 -5.37 -11.75 4.48
C GLY A 210 -6.10 -10.40 4.48
N VAL A 211 -5.51 -9.40 3.83
CA VAL A 211 -6.13 -8.07 3.69
C VAL A 211 -6.15 -7.59 2.25
N GLN A 212 -7.33 -7.27 1.72
CA GLN A 212 -7.47 -6.58 0.43
C GLN A 212 -7.98 -5.15 0.60
N ALA A 213 -7.64 -4.27 -0.34
CA ALA A 213 -8.36 -3.01 -0.49
C ALA A 213 -9.76 -3.29 -1.07
N ASP A 214 -10.80 -2.67 -0.53
CA ASP A 214 -12.20 -2.87 -0.94
C ASP A 214 -12.41 -2.71 -2.46
N GLY A 215 -11.86 -1.65 -3.05
CA GLY A 215 -11.94 -1.35 -4.49
C GLY A 215 -11.07 -2.24 -5.38
N ALA A 216 -10.35 -3.22 -4.82
CA ALA A 216 -9.58 -4.23 -5.56
C ALA A 216 -9.82 -5.66 -5.04
N ALA A 217 -10.83 -5.86 -4.20
CA ALA A 217 -11.08 -7.13 -3.54
C ALA A 217 -11.67 -8.17 -4.50
N THR A 218 -11.04 -9.34 -4.56
CA THR A 218 -11.45 -10.47 -5.42
C THR A 218 -11.40 -11.80 -4.69
N VAL A 219 -10.61 -11.92 -3.63
CA VAL A 219 -10.37 -13.16 -2.90
C VAL A 219 -11.63 -13.64 -2.19
N PRO A 220 -12.41 -12.79 -1.47
CA PRO A 220 -13.64 -13.26 -0.83
C PRO A 220 -14.61 -13.94 -1.81
N GLU A 221 -14.81 -13.34 -3.00
CA GLU A 221 -15.68 -13.90 -4.04
C GLU A 221 -15.04 -15.13 -4.71
N SER A 222 -13.72 -15.16 -4.84
CA SER A 222 -13.00 -16.32 -5.40
C SER A 222 -13.12 -17.55 -4.49
N LEU A 223 -13.00 -17.35 -3.17
CA LEU A 223 -13.17 -18.41 -2.16
C LEU A 223 -14.61 -18.93 -2.12
N ASP A 224 -15.61 -18.05 -2.20
CA ASP A 224 -17.03 -18.47 -2.24
C ASP A 224 -17.33 -19.33 -3.48
N LYS A 225 -16.71 -19.01 -4.63
CA LYS A 225 -16.91 -19.75 -5.89
C LYS A 225 -15.97 -20.94 -6.08
N GLY A 226 -14.88 -21.02 -5.33
CA GLY A 226 -13.80 -22.00 -5.52
C GLY A 226 -13.05 -21.83 -6.85
N VAL A 227 -13.09 -20.65 -7.47
CA VAL A 227 -12.38 -20.33 -8.72
C VAL A 227 -11.96 -18.86 -8.74
N PRO A 228 -10.83 -18.50 -9.39
CA PRO A 228 -10.37 -17.12 -9.42
C PRO A 228 -11.37 -16.17 -10.11
N VAL A 229 -11.75 -15.11 -9.39
CA VAL A 229 -12.54 -13.99 -9.91
C VAL A 229 -11.60 -12.84 -10.30
N THR A 230 -11.95 -12.14 -11.36
CA THR A 230 -11.21 -10.96 -11.85
C THR A 230 -12.12 -9.74 -11.96
N LEU A 231 -11.54 -8.57 -11.74
CA LEU A 231 -12.18 -7.26 -11.94
C LEU A 231 -11.63 -6.64 -13.24
N GLU A 232 -12.50 -5.96 -13.97
CA GLU A 232 -12.11 -5.21 -15.17
C GLU A 232 -11.27 -3.97 -14.80
N ASP A 233 -11.64 -3.31 -13.70
CA ASP A 233 -10.99 -2.11 -13.18
C ASP A 233 -10.88 -2.19 -11.65
N VAL A 234 -9.87 -1.51 -11.09
CA VAL A 234 -9.61 -1.42 -9.64
C VAL A 234 -9.51 0.05 -9.21
N ASP A 235 -10.01 0.38 -8.02
CA ASP A 235 -9.95 1.74 -7.46
C ASP A 235 -9.40 1.72 -6.03
N THR A 236 -8.07 1.88 -5.91
CA THR A 236 -7.42 1.95 -4.61
C THR A 236 -6.17 2.80 -4.59
N ILE A 237 -5.88 3.40 -3.43
CA ILE A 237 -4.61 4.06 -3.15
C ILE A 237 -3.47 3.07 -2.87
N ALA A 238 -3.78 1.78 -2.70
CA ALA A 238 -2.82 0.71 -2.44
C ALA A 238 -2.39 0.01 -3.74
N ASP A 239 -1.60 0.70 -4.56
CA ASP A 239 -1.18 0.25 -5.89
C ASP A 239 -0.45 -1.12 -5.89
N GLY A 240 0.30 -1.43 -4.82
CA GLY A 240 0.97 -2.72 -4.65
C GLY A 240 0.05 -3.94 -4.52
N ILE A 241 -1.23 -3.75 -4.19
CA ILE A 241 -2.26 -4.80 -4.09
C ILE A 241 -3.43 -4.60 -5.07
N ALA A 242 -3.29 -3.68 -6.02
CA ALA A 242 -4.29 -3.37 -7.04
C ALA A 242 -4.22 -4.31 -8.26
N THR A 243 -4.17 -5.64 -8.06
CA THR A 243 -3.98 -6.61 -9.15
C THR A 243 -5.26 -6.93 -9.93
N GLY A 244 -6.44 -6.77 -9.32
CA GLY A 244 -7.73 -7.07 -9.95
C GLY A 244 -8.00 -8.57 -10.14
N GLY A 245 -7.24 -9.45 -9.46
CA GLY A 245 -7.37 -10.89 -9.56
C GLY A 245 -6.21 -11.66 -8.91
N ILE A 246 -6.40 -12.96 -8.75
CA ILE A 246 -5.43 -13.95 -8.27
C ILE A 246 -5.33 -15.10 -9.28
N SER A 247 -4.34 -15.99 -9.14
CA SER A 247 -4.23 -17.21 -9.96
C SER A 247 -4.77 -18.45 -9.24
N GLU A 248 -4.98 -19.53 -9.99
CA GLU A 248 -5.32 -20.87 -9.46
C GLU A 248 -4.31 -21.33 -8.39
N LEU A 249 -3.01 -21.16 -8.66
CA LEU A 249 -1.93 -21.48 -7.72
C LEU A 249 -2.09 -20.74 -6.39
N THR A 250 -2.35 -19.44 -6.46
CA THR A 250 -2.44 -18.64 -5.23
C THR A 250 -3.78 -18.81 -4.52
N LEU A 251 -4.86 -19.09 -5.25
CA LEU A 251 -6.16 -19.42 -4.65
C LEU A 251 -6.07 -20.74 -3.89
N SER A 252 -5.49 -21.79 -4.46
CA SER A 252 -5.41 -23.10 -3.79
C SER A 252 -4.63 -23.01 -2.47
N ILE A 253 -3.53 -22.25 -2.44
CA ILE A 253 -2.77 -22.04 -1.21
C ILE A 253 -3.57 -21.22 -0.19
N ILE A 254 -4.30 -20.19 -0.63
CA ILE A 254 -5.15 -19.39 0.25
C ILE A 254 -6.27 -20.26 0.85
N GLU A 255 -6.93 -21.10 0.05
CA GLU A 255 -7.96 -22.04 0.50
C GLU A 255 -7.44 -23.05 1.54
N GLU A 256 -6.17 -23.44 1.42
CA GLU A 256 -5.56 -24.45 2.29
C GLU A 256 -5.00 -23.87 3.59
N HIS A 257 -4.45 -22.66 3.59
CA HIS A 257 -3.61 -22.16 4.68
C HIS A 257 -3.96 -20.78 5.23
N VAL A 258 -4.96 -20.08 4.66
CA VAL A 258 -5.37 -18.75 5.15
C VAL A 258 -6.70 -18.85 5.88
N ASP A 259 -6.73 -18.44 7.15
CA ASP A 259 -7.91 -18.58 8.02
C ASP A 259 -9.02 -17.60 7.67
N GLU A 260 -8.66 -16.36 7.32
CA GLU A 260 -9.62 -15.29 7.10
C GLU A 260 -9.08 -14.27 6.09
N VAL A 261 -9.97 -13.66 5.30
CA VAL A 261 -9.64 -12.53 4.42
C VAL A 261 -10.60 -11.38 4.68
N VAL A 262 -10.05 -10.24 5.12
CA VAL A 262 -10.80 -9.02 5.39
C VAL A 262 -10.52 -7.95 4.33
N THR A 263 -11.41 -6.96 4.25
CA THR A 263 -11.23 -5.81 3.35
C THR A 263 -11.13 -4.50 4.14
N VAL A 264 -10.38 -3.56 3.59
CA VAL A 264 -10.21 -2.22 4.15
C VAL A 264 -10.42 -1.15 3.08
N THR A 265 -11.02 -0.05 3.47
CA THR A 265 -11.31 1.08 2.60
C THR A 265 -10.06 1.94 2.34
N ASN A 266 -10.04 2.69 1.24
CA ASN A 266 -8.99 3.67 0.98
C ASN A 266 -8.83 4.70 2.12
N SER A 267 -9.90 5.02 2.85
CA SER A 267 -9.85 5.95 3.99
C SER A 267 -9.13 5.34 5.19
N GLU A 268 -9.38 4.06 5.48
CA GLU A 268 -8.68 3.33 6.56
C GLU A 268 -7.20 3.13 6.22
N ILE A 269 -6.87 2.80 4.97
CA ILE A 269 -5.50 2.71 4.49
C ILE A 269 -4.78 4.06 4.65
N ALA A 270 -5.40 5.15 4.22
CA ALA A 270 -4.84 6.49 4.34
C ALA A 270 -4.59 6.88 5.81
N ASP A 271 -5.56 6.58 6.70
CA ASP A 271 -5.40 6.81 8.14
C ASP A 271 -4.28 5.94 8.75
N ALA A 272 -4.10 4.70 8.28
CA ALA A 272 -3.05 3.79 8.73
C ALA A 272 -1.65 4.26 8.31
N VAL A 273 -1.48 4.75 7.06
CA VAL A 273 -0.23 5.39 6.60
C VAL A 273 0.18 6.51 7.58
N LEU A 274 -0.78 7.34 7.97
CA LEU A 274 -0.50 8.47 8.86
C LEU A 274 -0.17 8.04 10.28
N VAL A 275 -0.90 7.07 10.83
CA VAL A 275 -0.58 6.53 12.15
C VAL A 275 0.81 5.90 12.16
N LEU A 276 1.21 5.19 11.11
CA LEU A 276 2.56 4.64 10.99
C LEU A 276 3.63 5.75 10.93
N MET A 277 3.40 6.81 10.15
CA MET A 277 4.31 7.96 10.11
C MET A 277 4.41 8.68 11.47
N GLU A 278 3.28 8.86 12.16
CA GLU A 278 3.19 9.63 13.39
C GLU A 278 3.63 8.87 14.63
N ARG A 279 3.36 7.57 14.71
CA ARG A 279 3.56 6.75 15.90
C ARG A 279 4.72 5.78 15.77
N ALA A 280 4.85 5.13 14.61
CA ALA A 280 5.93 4.16 14.35
C ALA A 280 7.14 4.78 13.62
N LYS A 281 7.00 6.02 13.11
CA LYS A 281 8.01 6.73 12.30
C LYS A 281 8.42 5.97 11.04
N GLN A 282 7.48 5.19 10.50
CA GLN A 282 7.67 4.41 9.28
C GLN A 282 7.02 5.13 8.09
N VAL A 283 7.71 5.15 6.96
CA VAL A 283 7.17 5.58 5.67
C VAL A 283 6.80 4.32 4.90
N VAL A 284 5.49 4.12 4.69
CA VAL A 284 4.95 2.96 3.98
C VAL A 284 4.06 3.41 2.83
N GLU A 285 3.98 2.59 1.79
CA GLU A 285 2.98 2.77 0.74
C GLU A 285 1.60 2.24 1.18
N GLY A 286 0.54 2.45 0.37
CA GLY A 286 -0.81 2.02 0.74
C GLY A 286 -0.92 0.51 1.01
N ALA A 287 -0.26 -0.32 0.19
CA ALA A 287 -0.20 -1.77 0.41
C ALA A 287 0.49 -2.14 1.73
N GLY A 288 1.59 -1.46 2.05
CA GLY A 288 2.31 -1.65 3.32
C GLY A 288 1.52 -1.22 4.55
N ALA A 289 0.57 -0.29 4.40
CA ALA A 289 -0.30 0.14 5.49
C ALA A 289 -1.56 -0.71 5.68
N ALA A 290 -1.93 -1.56 4.71
CA ALA A 290 -3.21 -2.26 4.69
C ALA A 290 -3.39 -3.21 5.90
N SER A 291 -2.32 -3.91 6.30
CA SER A 291 -2.34 -4.79 7.48
C SER A 291 -2.62 -4.02 8.78
N VAL A 292 -2.06 -2.81 8.92
CA VAL A 292 -2.32 -1.92 10.06
C VAL A 292 -3.70 -1.28 9.98
N ALA A 293 -4.23 -1.04 8.78
CA ALA A 293 -5.60 -0.62 8.60
C ALA A 293 -6.58 -1.70 9.09
N ALA A 294 -6.30 -2.97 8.80
CA ALA A 294 -7.16 -4.09 9.19
C ALA A 294 -7.24 -4.27 10.71
N ILE A 295 -6.09 -4.33 11.42
CA ILE A 295 -6.12 -4.50 12.89
C ILE A 295 -6.72 -3.30 13.65
N ARG A 296 -6.95 -2.18 12.95
CA ARG A 296 -7.55 -0.95 13.48
C ARG A 296 -9.01 -0.76 13.04
N SER A 297 -9.51 -1.61 12.14
CA SER A 297 -10.90 -1.55 11.70
C SER A 297 -11.77 -2.42 12.58
N ASP A 298 -13.09 -2.22 12.49
CA ASP A 298 -14.07 -3.09 13.16
C ASP A 298 -14.19 -4.46 12.47
N GLY A 299 -13.50 -4.65 11.34
CA GLY A 299 -13.54 -5.87 10.53
C GLY A 299 -12.62 -6.99 11.02
N LEU A 300 -11.72 -6.71 11.97
CA LEU A 300 -10.80 -7.71 12.52
C LEU A 300 -10.57 -7.45 14.01
N ASP A 301 -11.02 -8.36 14.86
CA ASP A 301 -10.75 -8.32 16.29
C ASP A 301 -9.43 -9.04 16.61
N VAL A 302 -8.54 -8.31 17.28
CA VAL A 302 -7.21 -8.76 17.75
C VAL A 302 -7.04 -8.51 19.25
N GLY A 303 -8.15 -8.28 19.98
CA GLY A 303 -8.12 -7.96 21.40
C GLY A 303 -7.46 -9.05 22.24
N GLY A 304 -6.43 -8.67 23.00
CA GLY A 304 -5.67 -9.60 23.85
C GLY A 304 -4.71 -10.53 23.10
N GLU A 305 -4.54 -10.36 21.78
CA GLU A 305 -3.64 -11.18 20.96
C GLU A 305 -2.26 -10.54 20.82
N ARG A 306 -1.24 -11.37 20.52
CA ARG A 306 0.03 -10.95 19.94
C ARG A 306 -0.07 -10.99 18.43
N VAL A 307 -0.14 -9.81 17.83
CA VAL A 307 -0.41 -9.65 16.40
C VAL A 307 0.79 -9.06 15.65
N MET A 308 1.06 -9.61 14.47
CA MET A 308 2.10 -9.13 13.56
C MET A 308 1.53 -8.65 12.23
N PRO A 309 1.21 -7.34 12.08
CA PRO A 309 0.92 -6.76 10.78
C PRO A 309 2.20 -6.58 9.95
N LEU A 310 2.18 -7.07 8.71
CA LEU A 310 3.29 -6.93 7.78
C LEU A 310 3.26 -5.58 7.06
N LEU A 311 4.35 -4.81 7.15
CA LEU A 311 4.57 -3.61 6.35
C LEU A 311 5.32 -3.98 5.06
N CYS A 312 4.58 -4.43 4.04
CA CYS A 312 5.19 -5.12 2.89
C CYS A 312 5.98 -4.22 1.92
N GLY A 313 5.81 -2.90 1.96
CA GLY A 313 6.48 -1.98 1.04
C GLY A 313 6.38 -0.50 1.40
N GLY A 314 7.33 0.28 0.89
CA GLY A 314 7.55 1.69 1.22
C GLY A 314 7.76 2.61 0.03
N ASN A 315 7.51 2.14 -1.19
CA ASN A 315 7.70 2.91 -2.43
C ASN A 315 6.54 3.87 -2.70
N LEU A 316 6.26 4.72 -1.70
CA LEU A 316 5.16 5.66 -1.69
C LEU A 316 5.38 6.80 -2.70
N ASP A 317 4.37 7.05 -3.54
CA ASP A 317 4.35 8.21 -4.41
C ASP A 317 4.15 9.51 -3.60
N MET A 318 5.03 10.49 -3.83
CA MET A 318 5.02 11.76 -3.05
C MET A 318 3.79 12.61 -3.33
N THR A 319 3.18 12.51 -4.52
CA THR A 319 1.94 13.21 -4.85
C THR A 319 0.77 12.55 -4.13
N MET A 320 0.76 11.21 -4.06
CA MET A 320 -0.21 10.46 -3.27
C MET A 320 -0.08 10.77 -1.77
N LEU A 321 1.14 10.80 -1.23
CA LEU A 321 1.37 11.20 0.16
C LEU A 321 0.81 12.59 0.44
N ARG A 322 1.03 13.56 -0.45
CA ARG A 322 0.46 14.91 -0.32
C ARG A 322 -1.07 14.86 -0.27
N ALA A 323 -1.72 14.08 -1.13
CA ALA A 323 -3.17 13.94 -1.14
C ALA A 323 -3.70 13.30 0.16
N VAL A 324 -3.04 12.25 0.66
CA VAL A 324 -3.34 11.62 1.96
C VAL A 324 -3.23 12.62 3.12
N LEU A 325 -2.14 13.39 3.18
CA LEU A 325 -1.92 14.40 4.21
C LEU A 325 -2.99 15.49 4.18
N ILE A 326 -3.34 16.01 2.99
CA ILE A 326 -4.39 17.02 2.85
C ILE A 326 -5.74 16.48 3.36
N HIS A 327 -6.09 15.25 2.99
CA HIS A 327 -7.34 14.63 3.41
C HIS A 327 -7.41 14.47 4.94
N ALA A 328 -6.33 13.99 5.55
CA ALA A 328 -6.32 13.77 6.99
C ALA A 328 -6.24 15.04 7.82
N LEU A 329 -5.44 16.03 7.43
CA LEU A 329 -5.43 17.34 8.09
C LEU A 329 -6.81 17.99 8.01
N THR A 330 -7.53 17.80 6.90
CA THR A 330 -8.92 18.23 6.76
C THR A 330 -9.84 17.49 7.75
N ARG A 331 -9.77 16.15 7.82
CA ARG A 331 -10.58 15.34 8.75
C ARG A 331 -10.34 15.67 10.21
N ARG A 332 -9.08 15.93 10.59
CA ARG A 332 -8.65 16.35 11.94
C ARG A 332 -8.95 17.82 12.24
N ARG A 333 -9.56 18.55 11.29
CA ARG A 333 -9.85 19.98 11.34
C ARG A 333 -8.61 20.87 11.50
N GLN A 334 -7.44 20.36 11.14
CA GLN A 334 -6.18 21.09 11.12
C GLN A 334 -5.99 21.88 9.83
N LEU A 335 -6.77 21.58 8.78
CA LEU A 335 -6.87 22.38 7.57
C LEU A 335 -8.35 22.71 7.29
N LEU A 336 -8.72 23.98 7.42
CA LEU A 336 -10.08 24.48 7.21
C LEU A 336 -10.18 25.26 5.91
N ARG A 337 -11.32 25.15 5.24
CA ARG A 337 -11.72 26.07 4.19
C ARG A 337 -12.96 26.82 4.65
N LEU A 338 -12.78 28.06 5.07
CA LEU A 338 -13.84 28.94 5.56
C LEU A 338 -14.33 29.82 4.41
N ARG A 339 -15.63 29.84 4.14
CA ARG A 339 -16.26 30.80 3.25
C ARG A 339 -17.06 31.77 4.10
N VAL A 340 -16.71 33.05 4.04
CA VAL A 340 -17.31 34.11 4.84
C VAL A 340 -18.01 35.10 3.92
N ARG A 341 -19.32 35.30 4.09
CA ARG A 341 -20.10 36.29 3.33
C ARG A 341 -19.83 37.68 3.89
N ILE A 342 -19.55 38.65 3.02
CA ILE A 342 -19.27 40.04 3.39
C ILE A 342 -20.05 41.03 2.53
N ASP A 343 -20.37 42.19 3.11
CA ASP A 343 -20.69 43.41 2.39
C ASP A 343 -19.36 44.05 1.94
N ASP A 344 -19.08 44.06 0.64
CA ASP A 344 -17.77 44.32 0.03
C ASP A 344 -17.36 45.80 0.17
N ARG A 345 -16.84 46.12 1.35
CA ARG A 345 -16.36 47.46 1.73
C ARG A 345 -14.92 47.41 2.22
N PRO A 346 -14.16 48.51 2.08
CA PRO A 346 -12.82 48.63 2.63
C PRO A 346 -12.77 48.24 4.12
N GLY A 347 -11.80 47.42 4.50
CA GLY A 347 -11.57 46.99 5.89
C GLY A 347 -12.08 45.60 6.24
N LYS A 348 -13.06 45.05 5.51
CA LYS A 348 -13.67 43.75 5.87
C LYS A 348 -12.70 42.56 5.86
N MET A 349 -11.79 42.51 4.89
CA MET A 349 -10.74 41.50 4.88
C MET A 349 -9.78 41.64 6.07
N ALA A 350 -9.44 42.87 6.47
CA ALA A 350 -8.54 43.11 7.61
C ALA A 350 -9.21 42.72 8.93
N GLU A 351 -10.50 42.99 9.07
CA GLU A 351 -11.32 42.61 10.23
C GLU A 351 -11.34 41.08 10.41
N ILE A 352 -11.74 40.33 9.37
CA ILE A 352 -11.83 38.87 9.45
C ILE A 352 -10.45 38.22 9.59
N SER A 353 -9.43 38.73 8.90
CA SER A 353 -8.06 38.24 9.07
C SER A 353 -7.54 38.51 10.49
N GLY A 354 -7.94 39.63 11.10
CA GLY A 354 -7.65 39.97 12.49
C GLY A 354 -8.28 38.96 13.46
N VAL A 355 -9.57 38.65 13.28
CA VAL A 355 -10.25 37.62 14.08
C VAL A 355 -9.52 36.28 14.01
N ILE A 356 -9.15 35.82 12.81
CA ILE A 356 -8.40 34.57 12.63
C ILE A 356 -7.02 34.64 13.31
N ALA A 357 -6.33 35.77 13.19
CA ALA A 357 -5.01 35.99 13.79
C ALA A 357 -5.05 36.05 15.33
N ASP A 358 -6.13 36.58 15.93
CA ASP A 358 -6.31 36.65 17.38
C ASP A 358 -6.41 35.25 18.03
N HIS A 359 -6.87 34.25 17.27
CA HIS A 359 -6.83 32.84 17.69
C HIS A 359 -5.47 32.16 17.42
N GLY A 360 -4.54 32.85 16.74
CA GLY A 360 -3.21 32.33 16.42
C GLY A 360 -3.21 31.31 15.27
N ALA A 361 -4.22 31.36 14.39
CA ALA A 361 -4.31 30.48 13.23
C ALA A 361 -3.53 31.05 12.04
N ASN A 362 -2.92 30.17 11.23
CA ASN A 362 -2.17 30.59 10.04
C ASN A 362 -3.07 30.57 8.80
N ILE A 363 -3.08 31.66 8.04
CA ILE A 363 -3.85 31.76 6.79
C ILE A 363 -2.93 31.39 5.63
N GLN A 364 -3.21 30.27 4.96
CA GLN A 364 -2.44 29.83 3.78
C GLN A 364 -2.85 30.59 2.52
N THR A 365 -4.15 30.73 2.29
CA THR A 365 -4.68 31.40 1.09
C THR A 365 -5.94 32.17 1.44
N VAL A 366 -6.18 33.26 0.71
CA VAL A 366 -7.44 34.01 0.73
C VAL A 366 -7.87 34.27 -0.70
N ARG A 367 -9.11 33.95 -1.02
CA ARG A 367 -9.73 34.28 -2.30
C ARG A 367 -10.93 35.19 -2.07
N HIS A 368 -11.11 36.16 -2.94
CA HIS A 368 -12.22 37.10 -2.91
C HIS A 368 -13.09 36.88 -4.14
N ASP A 369 -14.31 36.37 -3.93
CA ASP A 369 -15.23 35.97 -5.00
C ASP A 369 -16.47 36.90 -5.01
N ARG A 370 -16.71 37.57 -6.14
CA ARG A 370 -17.82 38.53 -6.33
C ARG A 370 -18.88 38.10 -7.35
N ALA A 371 -18.63 37.00 -8.05
CA ALA A 371 -19.41 36.57 -9.22
C ALA A 371 -20.05 35.20 -8.98
N LEU A 372 -20.98 35.14 -8.02
CA LEU A 372 -21.77 33.95 -7.69
C LEU A 372 -23.25 34.33 -7.64
N GLU A 373 -24.14 33.41 -8.04
CA GLU A 373 -25.57 33.67 -8.23
C GLU A 373 -26.33 33.97 -6.93
N ASP A 374 -25.79 33.57 -5.78
CA ASP A 374 -26.36 33.72 -4.45
C ASP A 374 -25.94 35.02 -3.70
N LEU A 375 -25.13 35.86 -4.35
CA LEU A 375 -24.67 37.15 -3.83
C LEU A 375 -25.52 38.32 -4.35
N ASP A 376 -25.92 39.21 -3.45
CA ASP A 376 -26.53 40.48 -3.81
C ASP A 376 -25.49 41.48 -4.33
N VAL A 377 -25.96 42.53 -5.02
CA VAL A 377 -25.09 43.60 -5.51
C VAL A 377 -24.40 44.30 -4.33
N GLY A 378 -23.06 44.24 -4.31
CA GLY A 378 -22.24 44.81 -3.26
C GLY A 378 -21.80 43.79 -2.20
N GLU A 379 -22.17 42.52 -2.35
CA GLU A 379 -21.66 41.44 -1.52
C GLU A 379 -20.51 40.66 -2.19
N ALA A 380 -19.75 39.95 -1.37
CA ALA A 380 -18.72 39.04 -1.82
C ALA A 380 -18.50 37.91 -0.81
N TYR A 381 -17.82 36.85 -1.25
CA TYR A 381 -17.27 35.84 -0.36
C TYR A 381 -15.76 36.04 -0.19
N LEU A 382 -15.30 35.95 1.06
CA LEU A 382 -13.90 35.68 1.37
C LEU A 382 -13.73 34.20 1.70
N VAL A 383 -12.95 33.50 0.89
CA VAL A 383 -12.65 32.08 1.08
C VAL A 383 -11.25 31.94 1.63
N PHE A 384 -11.14 31.63 2.92
CA PHE A 384 -9.89 31.41 3.63
C PHE A 384 -9.54 29.94 3.68
N GLN A 385 -8.27 29.62 3.44
CA GLN A 385 -7.68 28.35 3.82
C GLN A 385 -6.83 28.56 5.07
N VAL A 386 -7.22 27.94 6.18
CA VAL A 386 -6.64 28.21 7.51
C VAL A 386 -6.09 26.92 8.11
N GLU A 387 -4.87 26.98 8.63
CA GLU A 387 -4.29 25.93 9.45
C GLU A 387 -4.66 26.12 10.92
N THR A 388 -5.10 25.05 11.56
CA THR A 388 -5.44 25.07 12.99
C THR A 388 -4.75 23.92 13.73
N THR A 389 -4.75 23.99 15.05
CA THR A 389 -4.18 22.94 15.91
C THR A 389 -5.12 21.75 16.10
N GLY A 390 -6.36 21.80 15.58
CA GLY A 390 -7.34 20.73 15.64
C GLY A 390 -8.76 21.22 15.93
N ALA A 391 -9.65 20.28 16.24
CA ALA A 391 -11.09 20.53 16.27
C ALA A 391 -11.56 21.63 17.23
N GLY A 392 -10.94 21.77 18.41
CA GLY A 392 -11.29 22.81 19.38
C GLY A 392 -10.89 24.21 18.90
N HIS A 393 -9.67 24.37 18.41
CA HIS A 393 -9.20 25.64 17.85
C HIS A 393 -10.00 26.02 16.60
N ALA A 394 -10.29 25.06 15.72
CA ALA A 394 -11.16 25.23 14.57
C ALA A 394 -12.54 25.77 14.94
N ALA A 395 -13.17 25.22 15.98
CA ALA A 395 -14.48 25.68 16.46
C ALA A 395 -14.41 27.12 16.97
N ASN A 396 -13.43 27.45 17.81
CA ASN A 396 -13.25 28.79 18.35
C ASN A 396 -13.10 29.87 17.26
N ILE A 397 -12.37 29.57 16.18
CA ILE A 397 -12.23 30.49 15.04
C ILE A 397 -13.58 30.73 14.36
N VAL A 398 -14.33 29.65 14.07
CA VAL A 398 -15.63 29.73 13.39
C VAL A 398 -16.64 30.50 14.24
N ASP A 399 -16.73 30.17 15.53
CA ASP A 399 -17.63 30.84 16.47
C ASP A 399 -17.28 32.31 16.61
N SER A 400 -15.99 32.64 16.70
CA SER A 400 -15.54 34.04 16.77
C SER A 400 -15.84 34.85 15.51
N ILE A 401 -15.77 34.25 14.32
CA ILE A 401 -16.18 34.94 13.08
C ILE A 401 -17.70 35.19 13.09
N ALA A 402 -18.48 34.21 13.54
CA ALA A 402 -19.94 34.34 13.67
C ALA A 402 -20.33 35.40 14.71
N ASP A 403 -19.64 35.47 15.85
CA ASP A 403 -19.85 36.46 16.91
C ASP A 403 -19.56 37.90 16.45
N HIS A 404 -18.71 38.07 15.43
CA HIS A 404 -18.46 39.36 14.77
C HIS A 404 -19.54 39.70 13.71
N GLY A 405 -20.60 38.90 13.60
CA GLY A 405 -21.75 39.15 12.74
C GLY A 405 -21.59 38.67 11.29
N TYR A 406 -20.62 37.81 11.02
CA TYR A 406 -20.43 37.23 9.69
C TYR A 406 -21.09 35.86 9.55
N GLU A 407 -21.71 35.62 8.40
CA GLU A 407 -22.09 34.27 7.99
C GLU A 407 -20.84 33.51 7.52
N VAL A 408 -20.52 32.40 8.19
CA VAL A 408 -19.35 31.57 7.91
C VAL A 408 -19.72 30.10 7.69
N GLU A 409 -19.25 29.55 6.58
CA GLU A 409 -19.42 28.16 6.19
C GLU A 409 -18.06 27.44 6.17
N VAL A 410 -17.98 26.24 6.75
CA VAL A 410 -16.82 25.35 6.58
C VAL A 410 -17.04 24.48 5.34
N VAL A 411 -16.47 24.89 4.21
CA VAL A 411 -16.74 24.32 2.87
C VAL A 411 -16.20 22.90 2.70
N ASN A 412 -15.15 22.53 3.44
CA ASN A 412 -14.54 21.19 3.38
C ASN A 412 -15.08 20.25 4.46
N ARG A 413 -16.23 20.55 5.06
CA ARG A 413 -16.95 19.64 5.96
C ARG A 413 -17.85 18.73 5.12
N ALA A 414 -17.74 17.41 5.28
CA ALA A 414 -18.77 16.52 4.77
C ALA A 414 -20.11 16.94 5.38
N ALA A 415 -21.13 17.22 4.54
CA ALA A 415 -22.49 17.36 5.04
C ALA A 415 -22.78 16.13 5.90
N ALA A 416 -23.31 16.34 7.11
CA ALA A 416 -23.72 15.21 7.94
C ALA A 416 -24.64 14.34 7.09
N ARG A 417 -24.23 13.11 6.79
CA ARG A 417 -25.13 12.13 6.18
C ARG A 417 -26.26 11.96 7.19
N THR A 418 -27.42 12.56 6.89
CA THR A 418 -28.65 12.31 7.63
C THR A 418 -28.90 10.81 7.52
N ALA A 419 -28.90 10.13 8.68
CA ALA A 419 -29.15 8.71 8.80
C ALA A 419 -30.57 8.34 8.36
#